data_AF-A0A958W896-F1
#
_entry.id   AF-A0A958W896-F1
#
_cell.length_a   1.000
_cell.length_b   1.000
_cell.length_c   1.000
_cell.angle_alpha   90.00
_cell.angle_beta   90.00
_cell.angle_gamma   90.00
#
_symmetry.space_group_name_H-M   'P 1'
#
loop_
_entity.id
_entity.type
_entity.pdbx_description
1 polymer ?
#
loop_
_entity_poly.entity_id
_entity_poly.type
_entity_poly.pdbx_seq_one_letter_code
_entity_poly.pdbx_strand_id
1 'polypeptide(L)' 'MSFCLSANAQQVVTGIVVDSARFAPLPYVNIQIKHTLRGTITDGSGKFSITAHPSDTLVLSYIGYHTVELPLWCKL' A
#
# COMPACT_ATOMS: atom_id res chain seq x y z
N MET A 1 2.70 -22.45 -31.93
CA MET A 1 2.47 -21.11 -31.34
C MET A 1 2.73 -21.20 -29.85
N SER A 2 3.86 -20.68 -29.38
CA SER A 2 4.22 -20.70 -27.96
C SER A 2 3.79 -19.37 -27.35
N PHE A 3 2.73 -19.38 -26.56
CA PHE A 3 2.35 -18.24 -25.72
C PHE A 3 3.20 -18.30 -24.45
N CYS A 4 4.17 -17.40 -24.34
CA CYS A 4 4.91 -17.21 -23.10
C CYS A 4 4.00 -16.41 -22.16
N LEU A 5 3.42 -17.06 -21.14
CA LEU A 5 2.72 -16.37 -20.05
C LEU A 5 3.77 -15.61 -19.23
N SER A 6 3.90 -14.31 -19.47
CA SER A 6 4.58 -13.43 -18.51
C SER A 6 3.75 -13.35 -17.24
N ALA A 7 4.09 -14.16 -16.25
CA ALA A 7 3.53 -14.08 -14.91
C ALA A 7 4.00 -12.77 -14.27
N ASN A 8 3.16 -11.74 -14.30
CA ASN A 8 3.35 -10.52 -13.54
C ASN A 8 3.04 -10.88 -12.08
N ALA A 9 4.05 -11.32 -11.32
CA ALA A 9 3.86 -11.82 -9.97
C ALA A 9 3.46 -10.67 -9.03
N GLN A 10 2.25 -10.73 -8.49
CA GLN A 10 1.80 -9.82 -7.46
C GLN A 10 2.74 -9.95 -6.25
N GLN A 11 3.18 -8.82 -5.71
CA GLN A 11 4.05 -8.80 -4.54
C GLN A 11 3.23 -8.49 -3.30
N VAL A 12 3.59 -9.14 -2.18
CA VAL A 12 3.02 -8.81 -0.88
C VAL A 12 3.82 -7.65 -0.31
N VAL A 13 3.20 -6.47 -0.27
CA VAL A 13 3.76 -5.28 0.36
C VAL A 13 3.32 -5.27 1.81
N THR A 14 4.30 -5.32 2.70
CA THR A 14 4.07 -5.17 4.15
C THR A 14 4.77 -3.91 4.64
N GLY A 15 4.21 -3.31 5.68
CA GLY A 15 4.78 -2.11 6.26
C GLY A 15 4.06 -1.68 7.53
N ILE A 16 4.54 -0.59 8.10
CA ILE A 16 3.95 0.07 9.27
C ILE A 16 3.67 1.52 8.89
N VAL A 17 2.46 1.99 9.11
CA VAL A 17 2.11 3.40 8.96
C VAL A 17 2.39 4.10 10.27
N VAL A 18 3.20 5.15 10.21
CA VAL A 18 3.60 5.95 11.36
C VAL A 18 3.29 7.42 11.12
N ASP A 19 2.97 8.11 12.21
CA ASP A 19 2.79 9.55 12.24
C ASP A 19 4.13 10.27 12.05
N SER A 20 4.17 11.26 11.15
CA SER A 20 5.40 12.01 10.85
C SER A 20 5.88 12.94 11.97
N ALA A 21 5.00 13.38 12.87
CA ALA A 21 5.33 14.33 13.93
C ALA A 21 5.75 13.63 15.23
N ARG A 22 5.12 12.49 15.55
CA ARG A 22 5.29 11.76 16.82
C ARG A 22 5.94 10.39 16.65
N PHE A 23 6.19 9.93 15.41
CA PHE A 23 6.70 8.59 15.11
C PHE A 23 5.87 7.46 15.76
N ALA A 24 4.60 7.73 16.03
CA ALA A 24 3.69 6.77 16.64
C ALA A 24 2.97 5.96 15.55
N PRO A 25 2.74 4.65 15.73
CA PRO A 25 1.99 3.85 14.77
C PRO A 25 0.54 4.32 14.66
N LEU A 26 0.03 4.39 13.44
CA LEU A 26 -1.34 4.83 13.16
C LEU A 26 -2.23 3.62 12.82
N PRO A 27 -3.15 3.22 13.72
CA PRO A 27 -4.12 2.17 13.45
C PRO A 27 -5.28 2.70 12.58
N TYR A 28 -5.97 1.80 11.90
CA TYR A 28 -7.16 2.09 11.10
C TYR A 28 -6.95 3.07 9.93
N VAL A 29 -5.74 3.14 9.39
CA VAL A 29 -5.43 3.88 8.17
C VAL A 29 -5.93 3.10 6.97
N ASN A 30 -6.67 3.77 6.08
CA ASN A 30 -7.16 3.18 4.85
C ASN A 30 -6.07 3.22 3.78
N ILE A 31 -5.71 2.04 3.27
CA ILE A 31 -4.67 1.86 2.25
C ILE A 31 -5.33 1.26 1.02
N GLN A 32 -5.40 2.03 -0.06
CA GLN A 32 -6.07 1.60 -1.29
C GLN A 32 -5.09 1.61 -2.46
N ILE A 33 -5.18 0.64 -3.36
CA ILE A 33 -4.44 0.69 -4.63
C ILE A 33 -5.17 1.66 -5.58
N LYS A 34 -4.45 2.68 -6.07
CA LYS A 34 -4.97 3.72 -6.95
C LYS A 34 -5.69 3.12 -8.16
N HIS A 35 -6.87 3.63 -8.49
CA HIS A 35 -7.76 3.15 -9.56
C HIS A 35 -8.33 1.74 -9.36
N THR A 36 -8.21 1.14 -8.18
CA THR A 36 -8.84 -0.15 -7.89
C THR A 36 -9.67 -0.07 -6.61
N LEU A 37 -10.59 -1.02 -6.42
CA LEU A 37 -11.31 -1.21 -5.16
C LEU A 37 -10.53 -2.10 -4.17
N ARG A 38 -9.31 -2.50 -4.52
CA ARG A 38 -8.47 -3.32 -3.66
C ARG A 38 -7.79 -2.41 -2.65
N GLY A 39 -8.04 -2.68 -1.38
CA GLY A 39 -7.43 -1.97 -0.27
C GLY A 39 -7.34 -2.85 0.95
N THR A 40 -6.66 -2.33 1.96
CA THR A 40 -6.53 -2.92 3.29
C THR A 40 -6.58 -1.79 4.32
N ILE A 41 -6.76 -2.17 5.58
CA ILE A 41 -6.77 -1.23 6.71
C ILE A 41 -5.63 -1.62 7.64
N THR A 42 -4.95 -0.64 8.24
CA THR A 42 -3.92 -0.96 9.23
C THR A 42 -4.50 -1.52 10.52
N ASP A 43 -3.82 -2.50 11.11
CA ASP A 43 -4.18 -3.10 12.39
C ASP A 43 -3.95 -2.13 13.58
N GLY A 44 -4.30 -2.55 14.80
CA GLY A 44 -4.08 -1.78 16.04
C GLY A 44 -2.63 -1.38 16.33
N SER A 45 -1.66 -1.97 15.63
CA SER A 45 -0.23 -1.63 15.70
C SER A 45 0.28 -0.82 14.50
N GLY A 46 -0.62 -0.34 13.63
CA GLY A 46 -0.29 0.39 12.41
C GLY A 46 0.30 -0.46 11.28
N LYS A 47 0.36 -1.78 11.45
CA LYS A 47 0.84 -2.72 10.44
C LYS A 47 -0.19 -2.93 9.33
N PHE A 48 0.30 -3.16 8.12
CA PHE A 48 -0.54 -3.58 7.00
C PHE A 48 0.15 -4.64 6.14
N SER A 49 -0.68 -5.39 5.42
CA SER A 49 -0.27 -6.32 4.37
C SER A 49 -1.24 -6.20 3.20
N ILE A 50 -0.71 -5.93 2.01
CA ILE A 50 -1.51 -5.82 0.79
C ILE A 50 -0.77 -6.45 -0.39
N THR A 51 -1.51 -7.21 -1.19
CA THR A 51 -1.01 -7.78 -2.44
C THR A 51 -1.21 -6.77 -3.57
N ALA A 52 -0.12 -6.23 -4.11
CA ALA A 52 -0.12 -5.20 -5.15
C ALA A 52 0.89 -5.53 -6.25
N HIS A 53 0.71 -4.96 -7.45
CA HIS A 53 1.75 -5.02 -8.48
C HIS A 53 2.85 -3.98 -8.21
N PRO A 54 4.10 -4.24 -8.60
CA PRO A 54 5.18 -3.25 -8.48
C PRO A 54 4.90 -1.97 -9.28
N SER A 55 4.04 -2.02 -10.30
CA SER A 55 3.58 -0.84 -11.05
C SER A 55 2.48 -0.04 -10.36
N ASP A 56 1.91 -0.55 -9.28
CA ASP A 56 0.78 0.09 -8.60
C ASP A 56 1.23 1.27 -7.72
N THR A 57 0.27 2.13 -7.39
CA THR A 57 0.44 3.23 -6.44
C THR A 57 -0.50 3.00 -5.27
N LEU A 58 0.03 3.00 -4.05
CA LEU A 58 -0.77 2.92 -2.83
C LEU A 58 -1.21 4.32 -2.41
N VAL A 59 -2.47 4.48 -2.06
CA VAL A 59 -3.07 5.72 -1.57
C VAL A 59 -3.40 5.48 -0.11
N LEU A 60 -2.68 6.18 0.77
CA LEU A 60 -2.90 6.14 2.21
C LEU A 60 -3.78 7.34 2.59
N SER A 61 -4.92 7.06 3.20
CA SER A 61 -5.89 8.05 3.63
C SER A 61 -6.29 7.82 5.09
N TYR A 62 -6.31 8.88 5.88
CA TYR A 62 -6.68 8.82 7.28
C TYR A 62 -7.33 10.13 7.71
N ILE A 63 -8.30 10.05 8.63
CA ILE A 63 -9.11 11.20 9.05
C ILE A 63 -8.21 12.21 9.78
N GLY A 64 -8.21 13.46 9.31
CA GLY A 64 -7.38 14.53 9.88
C GLY A 64 -5.95 14.56 9.36
N TYR A 65 -5.61 13.73 8.37
CA TYR A 65 -4.28 13.67 7.76
C TYR A 65 -4.35 13.95 6.26
N HIS A 66 -3.21 14.38 5.71
CA HIS A 66 -3.05 14.51 4.27
C HIS A 66 -2.97 13.13 3.63
N THR A 67 -3.66 12.98 2.50
CA THR A 67 -3.57 11.78 1.66
C THR A 67 -2.17 11.68 1.07
N VAL A 68 -1.54 10.52 1.21
CA VAL A 68 -0.20 10.25 0.68
C VAL A 68 -0.30 9.22 -0.43
N GLU A 69 0.25 9.54 -1.59
CA GLU A 69 0.40 8.59 -2.69
C GLU A 69 1.82 8.02 -2.68
N LEU A 70 1.93 6.69 -2.58
CA LEU A 70 3.18 5.96 -2.51
C LEU A 70 3.31 5.05 -3.75
N PRO A 71 4.06 5.48 -4.78
CA PRO A 71 4.33 4.66 -5.96
C PRO A 71 5.27 3.49 -5.60
N LEU A 72 4.89 2.25 -5.94
CA LEU A 72 5.72 1.08 -5.67
C LEU A 72 6.87 0.92 -6.68
N TRP A 73 6.77 1.58 -7.84
CA TRP A 73 7.69 1.44 -8.96
C TRP A 73 9.01 2.19 -8.80
N CYS A 74 9.13 3.10 -7.82
CA CYS A 74 10.28 4.00 -7.67
C CYS A 74 11.30 3.55 -6.60
N LYS A 75 11.33 2.26 -6.24
CA LYS A 75 12.20 1.74 -5.17
C LYS A 75 13.24 0.70 -5.62
N LEU A 76 13.70 0.81 -6.87
CA LEU A 76 14.81 0.04 -7.43
C LEU A 76 16.06 0.90 -7.55
#